data_AF-R7Q6M7-F1
#
_entry.id   AF-R7Q6M7-F1
#
_cell.length_a   1.000
_cell.length_b   1.000
_cell.length_c   1.000
_cell.angle_alpha   90.00
_cell.angle_beta   90.00
_cell.angle_gamma   90.00
#
_symmetry.space_group_name_H-M   'P 1'
#
loop_
_entity.id
_entity.type
_entity.pdbx_description
1 polymer ?
#
loop_
_entity_poly.entity_id
_entity_poly.type
_entity_poly.pdbx_seq_one_letter_code
_entity_poly.pdbx_strand_id
1 'polypeptide(L)'
;MKTGSTAVTVALGTLLQRHDEAFLKCTLWPCGEYATELCLQRKPKIHLIDHIAMGVDTTHCLRRMGFYSVTSIRDPAERWNSAYKYNRWKKGNDYGISHNATYDDFMMKMPNCALLRYYDLGSSTCRGGTDDPEFQKRVQNIVTRFDEIIDLYGEAVTDLHKRLMPFLAQENVSEKKSVGNVPRDRMVYEQVLYEALVMRRFELAANPDPKRRLCKEPRVPK
;
A
#
# COMPACT_ATOMS: atom_id res chain seq x y z
N MET A 1 5.24 1.60 -6.48
CA MET A 1 4.48 2.79 -6.02
C MET A 1 5.23 3.50 -4.90
N LYS A 2 4.99 4.79 -4.63
CA LYS A 2 5.74 5.59 -3.62
C LYS A 2 4.90 5.99 -2.40
N THR A 3 4.41 5.00 -1.68
CA THR A 3 3.52 5.18 -0.52
C THR A 3 4.23 5.05 0.83
N GLY A 4 5.56 4.99 0.85
CA GLY A 4 6.32 4.61 2.05
C GLY A 4 6.33 3.09 2.31
N SER A 5 5.91 2.29 1.32
CA SER A 5 5.85 0.82 1.42
C SER A 5 7.17 0.17 1.80
N THR A 6 8.32 0.74 1.42
CA THR A 6 9.65 0.24 1.81
C THR A 6 9.82 0.27 3.33
N ALA A 7 9.56 1.40 3.98
CA ALA A 7 9.69 1.52 5.44
C ALA A 7 8.74 0.55 6.15
N VAL A 8 7.50 0.44 5.67
CA VAL A 8 6.51 -0.52 6.20
C VAL A 8 6.97 -1.97 6.03
N THR A 9 7.53 -2.31 4.87
CA THR A 9 8.00 -3.67 4.56
C THR A 9 9.22 -4.04 5.39
N VAL A 10 10.17 -3.11 5.59
CA VAL A 10 11.34 -3.33 6.46
C VAL A 10 10.91 -3.47 7.92
N ALA A 11 10.01 -2.60 8.39
CA ALA A 11 9.45 -2.68 9.73
C ALA A 11 8.72 -4.02 9.97
N LEU A 12 7.88 -4.45 9.02
CA LEU A 12 7.20 -5.75 9.06
C LEU A 12 8.21 -6.91 9.07
N GLY A 13 9.19 -6.90 8.17
CA GLY A 13 10.22 -7.94 8.12
C GLY A 13 10.98 -8.05 9.44
N THR A 14 11.36 -6.92 10.03
CA THR A 14 12.06 -6.89 11.32
C THR A 14 11.19 -7.41 12.46
N LEU A 15 9.91 -7.03 12.49
CA LEU A 15 8.95 -7.54 13.47
C LEU A 15 8.81 -9.06 13.34
N LEU A 16 8.60 -9.57 12.12
CA LEU A 16 8.45 -11.01 11.86
C LEU A 16 9.71 -11.80 12.24
N GLN A 17 10.91 -11.29 11.92
CA GLN A 17 12.18 -11.90 12.32
C GLN A 17 12.33 -11.98 13.85
N ARG A 18 11.93 -10.92 14.57
CA ARG A 18 11.95 -10.94 16.05
C ARG A 18 11.01 -11.98 16.67
N HIS A 19 10.01 -12.42 15.92
CA HIS A 19 9.04 -13.43 16.33
C HIS A 19 9.32 -14.82 15.75
N ASP A 20 10.44 -15.01 15.05
CA ASP A 20 10.78 -16.27 14.35
C ASP A 20 9.70 -16.70 13.34
N GLU A 21 9.03 -15.72 12.71
CA GLU A 21 7.97 -15.95 11.73
C GLU A 21 8.54 -15.97 10.30
N ALA A 22 8.17 -16.99 9.53
CA ALA A 22 8.62 -17.13 8.14
C ALA A 22 7.91 -16.14 7.20
N PHE A 23 8.68 -15.48 6.33
CA PHE A 23 8.13 -14.55 5.34
C PHE A 23 8.85 -14.60 4.00
N LEU A 24 8.12 -14.20 2.95
CA LEU A 24 8.60 -14.05 1.58
C LEU A 24 8.55 -12.58 1.17
N LYS A 25 9.67 -12.04 0.67
CA LYS A 25 9.75 -10.68 0.14
C LYS A 25 9.50 -10.68 -1.37
N CYS A 26 8.44 -10.01 -1.79
CA CYS A 26 7.92 -10.09 -3.16
C CYS A 26 8.72 -9.31 -4.20
N THR A 27 9.66 -8.45 -3.78
CA THR A 27 10.65 -7.88 -4.70
C THR A 27 11.53 -8.94 -5.35
N LEU A 28 11.73 -10.08 -4.68
CA LEU A 28 12.67 -11.13 -5.08
C LEU A 28 11.95 -12.41 -5.57
N TRP A 29 10.64 -12.51 -5.35
CA TRP A 29 9.87 -13.72 -5.60
C TRP A 29 8.47 -13.41 -6.15
N PRO A 30 7.91 -14.27 -7.03
CA PRO A 30 6.58 -14.09 -7.59
C PRO A 30 5.49 -14.41 -6.56
N CYS A 31 5.27 -13.51 -5.60
CA CYS A 31 4.30 -13.73 -4.52
C CYS A 31 2.85 -13.93 -4.99
N GLY A 32 2.48 -13.42 -6.18
CA GLY A 32 1.15 -13.67 -6.74
C GLY A 32 0.92 -15.14 -7.09
N GLU A 33 1.93 -15.80 -7.66
CA GLU A 33 1.91 -17.24 -7.92
C GLU A 33 1.95 -18.02 -6.62
N TYR A 34 2.83 -17.63 -5.68
CA TYR A 34 2.89 -18.25 -4.36
C TYR A 34 1.53 -18.16 -3.63
N ALA A 35 0.86 -17.01 -3.68
CA ALA A 35 -0.47 -16.79 -3.13
C ALA A 35 -1.53 -17.70 -3.77
N THR A 36 -1.43 -17.93 -5.07
CA THR A 36 -2.32 -18.85 -5.79
C THR A 36 -2.07 -20.30 -5.36
N GLU A 37 -0.80 -20.72 -5.28
CA GLU A 37 -0.43 -22.06 -4.84
C GLU A 37 -0.74 -22.32 -3.35
N LEU A 38 -0.67 -21.29 -2.50
CA LEU A 38 -1.17 -21.31 -1.12
C LEU A 38 -2.67 -21.64 -1.08
N CYS A 39 -3.45 -20.99 -1.93
CA CYS A 39 -4.89 -21.22 -2.04
C CYS A 39 -5.24 -22.64 -2.50
N LEU A 40 -4.37 -23.25 -3.31
CA LEU A 40 -4.45 -24.65 -3.73
C LEU A 40 -3.86 -25.61 -2.68
N GLN A 41 -3.42 -25.11 -1.52
CA GLN A 41 -2.77 -25.88 -0.44
C GLN A 41 -1.49 -26.61 -0.87
N ARG A 42 -0.81 -26.11 -1.90
CA ARG A 42 0.45 -26.67 -2.43
C ARG A 42 1.70 -26.02 -1.84
N LYS A 43 1.53 -24.96 -1.07
CA LYS A 43 2.60 -24.23 -0.38
C LYS A 43 2.27 -24.03 1.09
N PRO A 44 3.28 -23.95 1.97
CA PRO A 44 3.06 -23.67 3.38
C PRO A 44 2.64 -22.22 3.60
N LYS A 45 1.73 -22.01 4.56
CA LYS A 45 1.29 -20.68 5.01
C LYS A 45 2.47 -19.91 5.59
N ILE A 46 2.85 -18.81 4.92
CA ILE A 46 3.90 -17.88 5.36
C ILE A 46 3.44 -16.44 5.11
N HIS A 47 4.10 -15.47 5.75
CA HIS A 47 3.83 -14.06 5.50
C HIS A 47 4.34 -13.65 4.11
N LEU A 48 3.56 -12.83 3.40
CA LEU A 48 3.94 -12.24 2.12
C LEU A 48 4.07 -10.72 2.33
N ILE A 49 5.22 -10.14 1.99
CA ILE A 49 5.49 -8.71 2.21
C ILE A 49 6.03 -8.03 0.95
N ASP A 50 5.79 -6.71 0.84
CA ASP A 50 6.07 -5.83 -0.32
C ASP A 50 4.92 -5.78 -1.35
N HIS A 51 5.21 -5.31 -2.57
CA HIS A 51 4.27 -5.18 -3.67
C HIS A 51 3.76 -6.55 -4.14
N ILE A 52 2.57 -6.94 -3.68
CA ILE A 52 1.89 -8.15 -4.13
C ILE A 52 0.75 -7.78 -5.07
N ALA A 53 0.81 -8.30 -6.29
CA ALA A 53 -0.29 -8.29 -7.23
C ALA A 53 -1.02 -9.63 -7.17
N MET A 54 -2.29 -9.65 -6.77
CA MET A 54 -3.13 -10.85 -6.75
C MET A 54 -4.58 -10.55 -7.13
N GLY A 55 -5.23 -11.50 -7.81
CA GLY A 55 -6.64 -11.38 -8.18
C GLY A 55 -7.58 -11.32 -6.96
N VAL A 56 -8.82 -10.92 -7.22
CA VAL A 56 -9.89 -10.85 -6.21
C VAL A 56 -10.15 -12.22 -5.59
N ASP A 57 -10.18 -13.28 -6.40
CA ASP A 57 -10.43 -14.65 -5.93
C ASP A 57 -9.32 -15.15 -4.99
N THR A 58 -8.06 -14.91 -5.35
CA THR A 58 -6.91 -15.22 -4.49
C THR A 58 -7.00 -14.46 -3.17
N THR A 59 -7.34 -13.17 -3.21
CA THR A 59 -7.51 -12.35 -2.00
C THR A 59 -8.60 -12.91 -1.08
N HIS A 60 -9.76 -13.27 -1.63
CA HIS A 60 -10.85 -13.87 -0.86
C HIS A 60 -10.48 -15.23 -0.26
N CYS A 61 -9.81 -16.07 -1.04
CA CYS A 61 -9.32 -17.34 -0.56
C CYS A 61 -8.33 -17.17 0.62
N LEU A 62 -7.31 -16.31 0.48
CA LEU A 62 -6.35 -16.03 1.55
C LEU A 62 -7.05 -15.53 2.82
N ARG A 63 -8.04 -14.64 2.68
CA ARG A 63 -8.84 -14.17 3.82
C ARG A 63 -9.58 -15.29 4.53
N ARG A 64 -10.17 -16.24 3.80
CA ARG A 64 -10.80 -17.45 4.38
C ARG A 64 -9.78 -18.35 5.09
N MET A 65 -8.54 -18.38 4.61
CA MET A 65 -7.42 -19.06 5.28
C MET A 65 -6.88 -18.28 6.49
N GLY A 66 -7.51 -17.16 6.85
CA GLY A 66 -7.10 -16.32 7.99
C GLY A 66 -5.83 -15.53 7.71
N PHE A 67 -5.58 -15.13 6.46
CA PHE A 67 -4.62 -14.06 6.18
C PHE A 67 -5.21 -12.70 6.52
N TYR A 68 -4.31 -11.80 6.87
CA TYR A 68 -4.59 -10.44 7.25
C TYR A 68 -3.93 -9.50 6.26
N SER A 69 -4.72 -8.64 5.62
CA SER A 69 -4.30 -7.79 4.51
C SER A 69 -3.97 -6.37 4.96
N VAL A 70 -2.77 -5.91 4.64
CA VAL A 70 -2.25 -4.60 5.05
C VAL A 70 -1.84 -3.82 3.81
N THR A 71 -2.13 -2.52 3.79
CA THR A 71 -1.56 -1.61 2.79
C THR A 71 -0.94 -0.36 3.40
N SER A 72 -0.11 0.31 2.61
CA SER A 72 0.41 1.64 2.90
C SER A 72 -0.14 2.64 1.89
N ILE A 73 -0.59 3.81 2.36
CA ILE A 73 -1.10 4.88 1.51
C ILE A 73 -0.28 6.15 1.70
N ARG A 74 -0.41 7.07 0.73
CA ARG A 74 0.19 8.41 0.78
C ARG A 74 -0.67 9.33 -0.08
N ASP A 75 -0.74 10.60 0.32
CA ASP A 75 -1.37 11.66 -0.47
C ASP A 75 -0.89 11.60 -1.95
N PRO A 76 -1.80 11.67 -2.94
CA PRO A 76 -1.43 11.55 -4.35
C PRO A 76 -0.40 12.57 -4.82
N ALA A 77 -0.50 13.82 -4.37
CA ALA A 77 0.42 14.88 -4.78
C ALA A 77 1.82 14.63 -4.21
N GLU A 78 1.90 14.27 -2.93
CA GLU A 78 3.17 13.89 -2.32
C GLU A 78 3.77 12.62 -2.94
N ARG A 79 2.93 11.64 -3.28
CA ARG A 79 3.33 10.40 -3.93
C ARG A 79 3.98 10.68 -5.29
N TRP A 80 3.39 11.55 -6.10
CA TRP A 80 3.95 11.94 -7.40
C TRP A 80 5.24 12.73 -7.26
N ASN A 81 5.32 13.66 -6.30
CA ASN A 81 6.57 14.36 -5.99
C ASN A 81 7.67 13.39 -5.54
N SER A 82 7.33 12.38 -4.74
CA SER A 82 8.27 11.32 -4.34
C SER A 82 8.69 10.45 -5.53
N ALA A 83 7.79 10.16 -6.47
CA ALA A 83 8.11 9.41 -7.68
C ALA A 83 9.08 10.19 -8.59
N TYR A 84 8.86 11.50 -8.77
CA TYR A 84 9.77 12.37 -9.52
C TYR A 84 11.20 12.33 -8.97
N LYS A 85 11.35 12.54 -7.65
CA LYS A 85 12.66 12.52 -6.97
C LYS A 85 13.32 11.15 -7.09
N TYR A 86 12.56 10.09 -6.90
CA TYR A 86 13.06 8.73 -7.03
C TYR A 86 13.56 8.44 -8.44
N ASN A 87 12.80 8.84 -9.47
CA ASN A 87 13.16 8.64 -10.87
C ASN A 87 14.52 9.28 -11.20
N ARG A 88 14.74 10.50 -10.71
CA ARG A 88 16.03 11.21 -10.79
C ARG A 88 17.16 10.51 -10.07
N TRP A 89 16.94 10.17 -8.80
CA TRP A 89 17.96 9.52 -7.99
C TRP A 89 18.40 8.17 -8.56
N LYS A 90 17.46 7.35 -9.06
CA LYS A 90 17.77 6.06 -9.69
C LYS A 90 18.26 6.17 -11.13
N LYS A 91 18.27 7.36 -11.73
CA LYS A 91 18.46 7.54 -13.19
C LYS A 91 17.53 6.63 -14.01
N GLY A 92 16.30 6.46 -13.53
CA GLY A 92 15.32 5.54 -14.06
C GLY A 92 14.48 6.12 -15.20
N ASN A 93 13.45 5.36 -15.59
CA ASN A 93 12.40 5.77 -16.51
C ASN A 93 11.01 5.36 -15.96
N ASP A 94 10.72 5.67 -14.69
CA ASP A 94 9.46 5.30 -14.03
C ASP A 94 8.26 5.82 -14.86
N TYR A 95 7.28 4.95 -15.10
CA TYR A 95 6.10 5.22 -15.94
C TYR A 95 6.43 5.64 -17.40
N GLY A 96 7.62 5.30 -17.89
CA GLY A 96 8.08 5.71 -19.23
C GLY A 96 8.54 7.17 -19.30
N ILE A 97 8.66 7.85 -18.17
CA ILE A 97 9.10 9.25 -18.08
C ILE A 97 10.59 9.27 -17.76
N SER A 98 11.40 9.95 -18.58
CA SER A 98 12.86 10.02 -18.36
C SER A 98 13.23 10.71 -17.05
N HIS A 99 14.26 10.21 -16.35
CA HIS A 99 14.85 10.91 -15.20
C HIS A 99 15.34 12.32 -15.51
N ASN A 100 15.65 12.63 -16.78
CA ASN A 100 16.07 13.96 -17.19
C ASN A 100 14.91 14.94 -17.41
N ALA A 101 13.65 14.46 -17.36
CA ALA A 101 12.48 15.33 -17.47
C ALA A 101 12.47 16.41 -16.38
N THR A 102 11.94 17.58 -16.73
CA THR A 102 11.64 18.63 -15.74
C THR A 102 10.50 18.18 -14.84
N TYR A 103 10.31 18.86 -13.71
CA TYR A 103 9.20 18.57 -12.81
C TYR A 103 7.85 18.72 -13.54
N ASP A 104 7.68 19.80 -14.29
CA ASP A 104 6.45 20.07 -15.03
C ASP A 104 6.19 19.03 -16.12
N ASP A 105 7.22 18.63 -16.88
CA ASP A 105 7.09 17.57 -17.89
C ASP A 105 6.72 16.22 -17.25
N PHE A 106 7.32 15.91 -16.10
CA PHE A 106 6.97 14.71 -15.34
C PHE A 106 5.51 14.73 -14.88
N MET A 107 5.05 15.84 -14.31
CA MET A 107 3.66 15.99 -13.85
C MET A 107 2.67 16.02 -15.02
N MET A 108 3.07 16.50 -16.19
CA MET A 108 2.25 16.46 -17.41
C MET A 108 2.19 15.07 -18.06
N LYS A 109 3.16 14.18 -17.78
CA LYS A 109 3.17 12.82 -18.34
C LYS A 109 2.75 11.74 -17.36
N MET A 110 2.50 12.08 -16.09
CA MET A 110 2.07 11.09 -15.11
C MET A 110 0.78 10.41 -15.59
N PRO A 111 0.68 9.06 -15.56
CA PRO A 111 -0.52 8.38 -15.99
C PRO A 111 -1.66 8.69 -15.02
N ASN A 112 -2.81 9.06 -15.57
CA ASN A 112 -4.04 9.16 -14.78
C ASN A 112 -4.32 7.79 -14.15
N CYS A 113 -4.90 7.78 -12.94
CA CYS A 113 -5.40 6.55 -12.30
C CYS A 113 -4.33 5.53 -11.89
N ALA A 114 -3.07 5.95 -11.76
CA ALA A 114 -1.98 5.04 -11.42
C ALA A 114 -2.21 4.35 -10.07
N LEU A 115 -2.78 5.09 -9.10
CA LEU A 115 -3.15 4.56 -7.79
C LEU A 115 -4.25 3.50 -7.89
N LEU A 116 -5.31 3.77 -8.66
CA LEU A 116 -6.38 2.80 -8.89
C LEU A 116 -5.85 1.53 -9.53
N ARG A 117 -5.06 1.64 -10.60
CA ARG A 117 -4.45 0.48 -11.27
C ARG A 117 -3.62 -0.37 -10.30
N TYR A 118 -2.88 0.26 -9.39
CA TYR A 118 -2.09 -0.44 -8.39
C TYR A 118 -2.95 -1.27 -7.42
N TYR A 119 -4.08 -0.73 -6.97
CA TYR A 119 -4.94 -1.37 -5.97
C TYR A 119 -5.99 -2.33 -6.55
N ASP A 120 -6.50 -2.00 -7.73
CA ASP A 120 -7.49 -2.76 -8.46
C ASP A 120 -6.86 -4.04 -9.04
N LEU A 121 -5.67 -3.90 -9.63
CA LEU A 121 -5.01 -4.89 -10.51
C LEU A 121 -5.80 -5.22 -11.79
N GLY A 122 -6.95 -4.59 -11.99
CA GLY A 122 -7.74 -4.58 -13.22
C GLY A 122 -7.48 -3.35 -14.11
N SER A 123 -8.56 -2.73 -14.57
CA SER A 123 -8.53 -1.77 -15.69
C SER A 123 -7.60 -0.57 -15.45
N SER A 124 -6.75 -0.28 -16.44
CA SER A 124 -5.86 0.89 -16.47
C SER A 124 -6.58 2.22 -16.67
N THR A 125 -7.92 2.22 -16.76
CA THR A 125 -8.71 3.41 -17.07
C THR A 125 -9.54 3.88 -15.87
N CYS A 126 -9.59 5.20 -15.65
CA CYS A 126 -10.72 5.83 -14.98
C CYS A 126 -11.77 6.06 -16.06
N ARG A 127 -12.92 5.40 -15.92
CA ARG A 127 -14.10 5.63 -16.75
C ARG A 127 -15.20 6.16 -15.84
N GLY A 128 -16.06 7.01 -16.40
CA GLY A 128 -17.08 7.73 -15.63
C GLY A 128 -16.48 8.89 -14.82
N GLY A 129 -17.34 9.80 -14.35
CA GLY A 129 -16.93 10.84 -13.40
C GLY A 129 -16.68 10.26 -12.01
N THR A 130 -16.15 11.05 -11.08
CA THR A 130 -15.96 10.57 -9.69
C THR A 130 -17.28 10.31 -8.97
N ASP A 131 -18.38 10.90 -9.41
CA ASP A 131 -19.71 10.65 -8.84
C ASP A 131 -20.42 9.45 -9.47
N ASP A 132 -19.76 8.78 -10.42
CA ASP A 132 -20.30 7.59 -11.08
C ASP A 132 -20.47 6.43 -10.08
N PRO A 133 -21.65 5.80 -9.99
CA PRO A 133 -21.89 4.69 -9.06
C PRO A 133 -20.96 3.48 -9.26
N GLU A 134 -20.54 3.18 -10.49
CA GLU A 134 -19.60 2.11 -10.77
C GLU A 134 -18.20 2.46 -10.28
N PHE A 135 -17.80 3.73 -10.43
CA PHE A 135 -16.55 4.23 -9.88
C PHE A 135 -16.54 4.16 -8.35
N GLN A 136 -17.59 4.63 -7.69
CA GLN A 136 -17.73 4.57 -6.24
C GLN A 136 -17.74 3.13 -5.72
N LYS A 137 -18.43 2.22 -6.42
CA LYS A 137 -18.41 0.78 -6.11
C LYS A 137 -16.99 0.20 -6.24
N ARG A 138 -16.23 0.59 -7.27
CA ARG A 138 -14.82 0.18 -7.44
C ARG A 138 -13.95 0.67 -6.28
N VAL A 139 -14.10 1.93 -5.87
CA VAL A 139 -13.39 2.48 -4.69
C VAL A 139 -13.72 1.67 -3.45
N GLN A 140 -15.00 1.41 -3.19
CA GLN A 140 -15.41 0.64 -2.01
C GLN A 140 -14.90 -0.81 -2.03
N ASN A 141 -14.89 -1.44 -3.21
CA ASN A 141 -14.32 -2.77 -3.39
C ASN A 141 -12.81 -2.80 -3.13
N ILE A 142 -12.08 -1.70 -3.35
CA ILE A 142 -10.67 -1.61 -3.01
C ILE A 142 -10.51 -1.44 -1.50
N VAL A 143 -11.23 -0.45 -0.92
CA VAL A 143 -11.12 -0.07 0.49
C VAL A 143 -11.38 -1.26 1.42
N THR A 144 -12.38 -2.09 1.10
CA THR A 144 -12.79 -3.23 1.92
C THR A 144 -11.86 -4.45 1.82
N ARG A 145 -10.84 -4.43 0.96
CA ARG A 145 -9.82 -5.51 0.84
C ARG A 145 -8.81 -5.47 1.98
N PHE A 146 -8.66 -4.34 2.66
CA PHE A 146 -7.61 -4.13 3.64
C PHE A 146 -8.18 -4.21 5.05
N ASP A 147 -7.55 -5.06 5.85
CA ASP A 147 -7.81 -5.16 7.28
C ASP A 147 -7.04 -4.07 8.04
N GLU A 148 -5.97 -3.53 7.43
CA GLU A 148 -5.13 -2.43 7.90
C GLU A 148 -4.69 -1.48 6.81
N ILE A 149 -4.63 -0.20 7.18
CA ILE A 149 -4.16 0.88 6.32
C ILE A 149 -3.17 1.73 7.10
N ILE A 150 -1.92 1.73 6.66
CA ILE A 150 -0.84 2.51 7.25
C ILE A 150 -0.60 3.75 6.40
N ASP A 151 -0.62 4.92 7.02
CA ASP A 151 -0.08 6.13 6.41
C ASP A 151 0.87 6.79 7.39
N LEU A 152 2.13 6.88 6.95
CA LEU A 152 3.27 7.28 7.75
C LEU A 152 3.20 8.75 8.20
N TYR A 153 2.32 9.55 7.59
CA TYR A 153 2.21 10.99 7.83
C TYR A 153 0.83 11.43 8.30
N GLY A 154 -0.07 10.47 8.57
CA GLY A 154 -1.41 10.75 9.05
C GLY A 154 -1.57 10.49 10.55
N GLU A 155 -2.61 11.09 11.12
CA GLU A 155 -2.82 11.14 12.57
C GLU A 155 -3.43 9.84 13.12
N ALA A 156 -4.25 9.14 12.35
CA ALA A 156 -4.87 7.90 12.78
C ALA A 156 -3.85 6.74 12.76
N VAL A 157 -3.67 6.13 13.94
CA VAL A 157 -2.76 5.01 14.15
C VAL A 157 -3.55 3.75 14.50
N THR A 158 -3.55 2.79 13.60
CA THR A 158 -4.16 1.46 13.80
C THR A 158 -3.25 0.55 14.62
N ASP A 159 -3.75 -0.61 15.03
CA ASP A 159 -3.03 -1.49 15.96
C ASP A 159 -1.71 -2.02 15.39
N LEU A 160 -1.70 -2.43 14.12
CA LEU A 160 -0.44 -2.78 13.47
C LEU A 160 0.49 -1.57 13.36
N HIS A 161 -0.04 -0.41 12.97
CA HIS A 161 0.78 0.79 12.83
C HIS A 161 1.51 1.11 14.15
N LYS A 162 0.82 1.04 15.31
CA LYS A 162 1.42 1.21 16.65
C LYS A 162 2.59 0.25 16.90
N ARG A 163 2.42 -1.03 16.54
CA ARG A 163 3.47 -2.07 16.72
C ARG A 163 4.68 -1.83 15.82
N LEU A 164 4.47 -1.25 14.65
CA LEU A 164 5.54 -0.95 13.71
C LEU A 164 6.28 0.35 14.03
N MET A 165 5.70 1.27 14.80
CA MET A 165 6.29 2.59 15.10
C MET A 165 7.76 2.53 15.53
N PRO A 166 8.20 1.63 16.43
CA PRO A 166 9.61 1.56 16.85
C PRO A 166 10.58 1.29 15.69
N PHE A 167 10.13 0.54 14.67
CA PHE A 167 10.91 0.21 13.48
C PHE A 167 10.77 1.27 12.41
N LEU A 168 9.57 1.84 12.25
CA LEU A 168 9.31 2.91 11.29
C LEU A 168 10.11 4.17 11.60
N ALA A 169 10.34 4.50 12.87
CA ALA A 169 11.17 5.65 13.27
C ALA A 169 12.65 5.50 12.83
N GLN A 170 13.14 4.27 12.67
CA GLN A 170 14.50 3.98 12.22
C GLN A 170 14.61 4.08 10.69
N GLU A 171 13.54 3.71 9.98
CA GLU A 171 13.54 3.53 8.51
C GLU A 171 12.92 4.69 7.74
N ASN A 172 12.01 5.47 8.36
CA ASN A 172 11.34 6.58 7.68
C ASN A 172 12.21 7.83 7.67
N VAL A 173 13.20 7.85 6.78
CA VAL A 173 14.10 8.99 6.55
C VAL A 173 13.45 10.12 5.71
N SER A 174 12.19 9.98 5.33
CA SER A 174 11.50 10.94 4.47
C SER A 174 10.68 11.93 5.31
N GLU A 175 11.07 13.19 5.31
CA GLU A 175 10.24 14.27 5.87
C GLU A 175 9.05 14.58 4.97
N LYS A 176 7.91 14.92 5.57
CA LYS A 176 6.79 15.55 4.87
C LYS A 176 7.25 16.94 4.40
N LYS A 177 7.35 17.16 3.09
CA LYS A 177 7.78 18.44 2.51
C LYS A 177 6.69 19.02 1.64
N SER A 178 6.69 20.36 1.53
CA SER A 178 5.80 21.06 0.62
C SER A 178 5.89 20.46 -0.79
N VAL A 179 4.73 20.23 -1.37
CA VAL A 179 4.61 19.70 -2.72
C VAL A 179 4.73 20.89 -3.69
N GLY A 180 5.46 20.73 -4.79
CA GLY A 180 5.50 21.72 -5.85
C GLY A 180 4.14 21.89 -6.54
N ASN A 181 4.09 22.61 -7.65
CA ASN A 181 2.86 22.82 -8.41
C ASN A 181 2.41 21.51 -9.07
N VAL A 182 1.53 20.73 -8.43
CA VAL A 182 1.02 19.47 -8.97
C VAL A 182 -0.37 19.71 -9.57
N PRO A 183 -0.63 19.27 -10.83
CA PRO A 183 -1.93 19.43 -11.46
C PRO A 183 -2.99 18.57 -10.75
N ARG A 184 -3.72 19.19 -9.81
CA ARG A 184 -4.69 18.51 -8.94
C ARG A 184 -5.92 17.99 -9.69
N ASP A 185 -6.31 18.67 -10.75
CA ASP A 185 -7.34 18.26 -11.71
C ASP A 185 -7.08 16.87 -12.30
N ARG A 186 -5.81 16.49 -12.45
CA ARG A 186 -5.41 15.16 -12.96
C ARG A 186 -5.40 14.07 -11.91
N MET A 187 -5.51 14.45 -10.64
CA MET A 187 -5.43 13.55 -9.49
C MET A 187 -6.80 13.26 -8.85
N VAL A 188 -7.89 13.85 -9.35
CA VAL A 188 -9.21 13.77 -8.72
C VAL A 188 -9.63 12.33 -8.39
N TYR A 189 -9.46 11.38 -9.32
CA TYR A 189 -9.78 9.97 -9.06
C TYR A 189 -8.87 9.31 -8.02
N GLU A 190 -7.58 9.66 -8.00
CA GLU A 190 -6.64 9.15 -7.00
C GLU A 190 -6.92 9.75 -5.63
N GLN A 191 -7.34 11.02 -5.60
CA GLN A 191 -7.73 11.74 -4.40
C GLN A 191 -8.95 11.10 -3.74
N VAL A 192 -9.99 10.78 -4.51
CA VAL A 192 -11.19 10.09 -3.99
C VAL A 192 -10.82 8.74 -3.36
N LEU A 193 -9.98 7.95 -4.04
CA LEU A 193 -9.51 6.67 -3.46
C LEU A 193 -8.69 6.88 -2.19
N TYR A 194 -7.78 7.86 -2.19
CA TYR A 194 -6.96 8.18 -1.03
C TYR A 194 -7.84 8.59 0.17
N GLU A 195 -8.79 9.49 -0.03
CA GLU A 195 -9.71 9.95 1.01
C GLU A 195 -10.56 8.80 1.56
N ALA A 196 -11.08 7.92 0.71
CA ALA A 196 -11.83 6.75 1.14
C ALA A 196 -10.96 5.79 1.97
N LEU A 197 -9.68 5.59 1.61
CA LEU A 197 -8.73 4.80 2.40
C LEU A 197 -8.38 5.48 3.73
N VAL A 198 -8.28 6.81 3.76
CA VAL A 198 -8.07 7.59 4.99
C VAL A 198 -9.28 7.44 5.92
N MET A 199 -10.51 7.61 5.42
CA MET A 199 -11.73 7.41 6.21
C MET A 199 -11.78 6.00 6.79
N ARG A 200 -11.49 4.98 5.96
CA ARG A 200 -11.42 3.60 6.42
C ARG A 200 -10.39 3.42 7.54
N ARG A 201 -9.22 4.05 7.43
CA ARG A 201 -8.21 4.00 8.49
C ARG A 201 -8.75 4.57 9.81
N PHE A 202 -9.47 5.69 9.78
CA PHE A 202 -10.12 6.25 10.98
C PHE A 202 -11.14 5.27 11.57
N GLU A 203 -11.97 4.64 10.75
CA GLU A 203 -12.92 3.61 11.22
C GLU A 203 -12.21 2.43 11.90
N LEU A 204 -11.11 1.95 11.30
CA LEU A 204 -10.29 0.85 11.82
C LEU A 204 -9.63 1.22 13.14
N ALA A 205 -9.11 2.45 13.26
CA ALA A 205 -8.50 2.95 14.49
C ALA A 205 -9.53 3.15 15.62
N ALA A 206 -10.76 3.56 15.27
CA ALA A 206 -11.85 3.73 16.23
C ALA A 206 -12.48 2.40 16.67
N ASN A 207 -12.44 1.37 15.82
CA ASN A 207 -13.03 0.06 16.08
C ASN A 207 -11.98 -1.05 15.96
N PRO A 208 -11.00 -1.11 16.90
CA PRO A 208 -9.99 -2.16 16.89
C PRO A 208 -10.65 -3.53 17.06
N ASP A 209 -10.43 -4.42 16.10
CA ASP A 209 -10.96 -5.78 16.15
C ASP A 209 -9.97 -6.66 16.94
N PRO A 210 -10.31 -7.15 18.14
CA PRO A 210 -9.39 -7.93 18.96
C PRO A 210 -9.02 -9.28 18.33
N LYS A 211 -9.70 -9.72 17.26
CA LYS A 211 -9.34 -10.91 16.48
C LYS A 211 -8.30 -10.61 15.40
N ARG A 212 -8.09 -9.35 15.02
CA ARG A 212 -7.07 -8.88 14.06
C ARG A 212 -5.70 -8.73 14.71
N ARG A 213 -5.21 -9.80 15.34
CA ARG A 213 -3.88 -9.81 15.96
C ARG A 213 -2.87 -10.35 14.96
N LEU A 214 -1.92 -9.51 14.55
CA LEU A 214 -0.67 -9.97 13.94
C LEU A 214 0.17 -10.62 15.04
N CYS A 215 -0.02 -11.93 15.17
CA CYS A 215 0.60 -12.81 16.16
C CYS A 215 0.28 -12.40 17.62
N LYS A 216 0.13 -13.39 18.50
CA LYS A 216 0.08 -13.12 19.94
C LYS A 216 1.43 -12.50 20.30
N GLU A 217 1.44 -11.41 21.07
CA GLU A 217 2.69 -10.93 21.68
C GLU A 217 3.37 -12.13 22.35
N PRO A 218 4.66 -12.40 22.08
CA PRO A 218 5.37 -13.42 22.79
C PRO A 218 5.36 -13.03 24.26
N ARG A 219 5.08 -14.00 25.13
CA ARG A 219 5.36 -13.85 26.55
C ARG A 219 6.85 -13.58 26.65
N VAL A 220 7.23 -12.38 27.09
CA VAL A 220 8.60 -12.09 27.49
C VAL A 220 8.97 -13.14 28.54
N PRO A 221 9.94 -14.03 28.29
CA PRO A 221 10.44 -14.90 29.34
C PRO A 221 11.02 -13.98 30.42
N LYS A 222 10.53 -14.12 31.65
CA LYS A 222 11.11 -13.45 32.81
C LYS A 222 12.51 -13.97 33.08
#